data_AF-A0A4Y9A8J0-F1
#
_entry.id   AF-A0A4Y9A8J0-F1
#
_cell.length_a   1.000
_cell.length_b   1.000
_cell.length_c   1.000
_cell.angle_alpha   90.00
_cell.angle_beta   90.00
_cell.angle_gamma   90.00
#
_symmetry.space_group_name_H-M   'P 1'
#
loop_
_entity.id
_entity.type
_entity.pdbx_description
1 polymer ?
#
loop_
_entity_poly.entity_id
_entity_poly.type
_entity_poly.pdbx_seq_one_letter_code
_entity_poly.pdbx_strand_id
1 'polypeptide(L)' 'MAVTKVMITDISRPATKLYGDGKVLDFTITGFTKIDFLYILNDYVFESSTELCVTGEETFINLENKIKDIMNNQMSG' A
#
# COMPACT_ATOMS: atom_id res chain seq x y z
N MET A 1 -3.23 18.05 8.14
CA MET A 1 -1.96 17.58 7.55
C MET A 1 -2.30 16.46 6.58
N ALA A 2 -1.63 16.35 5.42
CA ALA A 2 -1.97 15.37 4.40
C ALA A 2 -0.75 14.54 3.98
N VAL A 3 -0.93 13.23 3.92
CA VAL A 3 0.03 12.30 3.35
C VAL A 3 0.07 12.50 1.84
N THR A 4 1.24 12.85 1.31
CA THR A 4 1.42 13.16 -0.12
C THR A 4 1.81 11.93 -0.95
N LYS A 5 2.49 10.96 -0.33
CA LYS A 5 2.93 9.72 -0.97
C LYS A 5 2.98 8.57 0.03
N VAL A 6 2.68 7.37 -0.45
CA VAL A 6 2.94 6.09 0.23
C VAL A 6 3.80 5.24 -0.70
N MET A 7 4.73 4.46 -0.14
CA MET A 7 5.58 3.51 -0.86
C MET A 7 5.60 2.20 -0.08
N ILE A 8 5.11 1.11 -0.67
CA ILE A 8 5.10 -0.20 -0.01
C ILE A 8 6.53 -0.75 0.02
N THR A 9 6.95 -1.25 1.19
CA THR A 9 8.29 -1.84 1.40
C THR A 9 8.24 -3.34 1.58
N ASP A 10 7.19 -3.85 2.23
CA ASP A 10 6.98 -5.29 2.40
C ASP A 10 5.49 -5.65 2.42
N ILE A 11 5.19 -6.86 1.97
CA ILE A 11 3.87 -7.45 2.08
C ILE A 11 4.02 -8.84 2.69
N SER A 12 3.44 -9.05 3.87
CA SER A 12 3.61 -10.27 4.68
C SER A 12 2.82 -11.48 4.15
N ARG A 13 2.76 -11.66 2.83
CA ARG A 13 2.23 -12.85 2.14
C ARG A 13 2.96 -13.03 0.82
N PRO A 14 3.27 -14.27 0.42
CA PRO A 14 3.78 -14.53 -0.91
C PRO A 14 2.73 -14.10 -1.95
N ALA A 15 3.12 -13.22 -2.87
CA ALA A 15 2.31 -12.93 -4.05
C ALA A 15 2.08 -14.26 -4.80
N THR A 16 0.80 -14.60 -5.04
CA THR A 16 0.48 -15.86 -5.72
C THR A 16 0.85 -15.83 -7.19
N LYS A 17 0.87 -14.64 -7.78
CA LYS A 17 1.28 -14.36 -9.16
C LYS A 17 1.89 -12.97 -9.21
N LEU A 18 2.97 -12.81 -9.98
CA LEU A 18 3.60 -11.53 -10.31
C LEU A 18 3.58 -11.42 -11.83
N TYR A 19 2.86 -10.43 -12.37
CA TYR A 19 2.84 -10.13 -13.80
C TYR A 19 3.49 -8.78 -14.01
N GLY A 20 4.51 -8.73 -14.87
CA GLY A 20 5.12 -7.49 -15.31
C GLY A 20 4.79 -7.26 -16.78
N ASP A 21 4.00 -6.24 -17.09
CA ASP A 21 3.72 -5.83 -18.48
C ASP A 21 4.77 -4.86 -19.05
N GLY A 22 5.87 -4.66 -18.30
CA GLY A 22 6.95 -3.71 -18.62
C GLY A 22 6.70 -2.30 -18.11
N LYS A 23 5.54 -2.01 -17.49
CA LYS A 23 5.21 -0.71 -16.88
C LYS A 23 4.63 -0.83 -15.47
N VAL A 24 3.90 -1.90 -15.20
CA VAL A 24 3.23 -2.16 -13.93
C VAL A 24 3.59 -3.58 -13.48
N LEU A 25 3.73 -3.71 -12.15
CA LEU A 25 3.87 -5.00 -11.50
C LEU A 25 2.53 -5.32 -10.82
N ASP A 26 1.77 -6.21 -11.43
CA ASP A 26 0.49 -6.69 -10.92
C ASP A 26 0.72 -7.92 -10.05
N PHE A 27 -0.01 -8.02 -8.95
CA PHE A 27 0.04 -9.19 -8.07
C PHE A 27 -1.32 -9.60 -7.55
N THR A 28 -1.46 -10.89 -7.28
CA THR A 28 -2.67 -11.44 -6.65
C THR A 28 -2.38 -11.80 -5.20
N ILE A 29 -3.06 -11.13 -4.27
CA ILE A 29 -3.05 -11.45 -2.85
C ILE A 29 -4.51 -11.57 -2.39
N THR A 30 -4.80 -12.62 -1.63
CA THR A 30 -6.12 -12.85 -1.06
C THR A 30 -6.03 -12.97 0.45
N GLY A 31 -6.93 -12.29 1.16
CA GLY A 31 -7.08 -12.35 2.61
C GLY A 31 -6.42 -11.19 3.37
N PHE A 32 -6.45 -11.26 4.70
CA PHE A 32 -5.79 -10.29 5.56
C PHE A 32 -4.27 -10.42 5.45
N THR A 33 -3.63 -9.27 5.22
CA THR A 33 -2.21 -9.14 4.96
C THR A 33 -1.68 -7.91 5.67
N LYS A 34 -0.54 -8.06 6.36
CA LYS A 34 0.21 -6.92 6.89
C LYS A 34 1.04 -6.31 5.76
N ILE A 35 0.96 -5.00 5.64
CA ILE A 35 1.67 -4.22 4.64
C ILE A 35 2.51 -3.20 5.40
N ASP A 36 3.81 -3.26 5.19
CA ASP A 36 4.76 -2.28 5.69
C ASP A 36 5.03 -1.26 4.59
N PHE A 37 5.08 0.02 4.96
CA PHE A 37 5.20 1.11 4.00
C PHE A 37 5.88 2.35 4.59
N LEU A 38 6.48 3.13 3.69
CA LEU A 38 6.94 4.48 3.96
C LEU A 38 5.88 5.48 3.51
N TYR A 39 5.71 6.58 4.22
CA TYR A 39 4.81 7.66 3.82
C TYR A 39 5.43 9.04 4.02
N ILE A 40 5.03 10.00 3.17
CA ILE A 40 5.52 11.38 3.22
C ILE A 40 4.45 12.28 3.82
N LEU A 41 4.80 12.98 4.90
CA LEU A 41 3.94 13.93 5.60
C LEU A 41 4.75 15.19 5.94
N ASN A 42 4.32 16.35 5.44
CA ASN A 42 5.05 17.62 5.58
C ASN A 42 6.53 17.52 5.16
N ASP A 43 6.81 16.87 4.02
CA ASP A 43 8.17 16.63 3.48
C ASP A 43 9.10 15.74 4.32
N TYR A 44 8.58 15.13 5.40
CA TYR A 44 9.30 14.10 6.16
C TYR A 44 8.84 12.70 5.76
N VAL A 45 9.78 11.75 5.78
CA VAL A 45 9.51 10.33 5.54
C VAL A 45 9.33 9.63 6.88
N PHE A 46 8.28 8.82 6.98
CA PHE A 46 7.95 8.01 8.13
C PHE A 46 7.71 6.57 7.72
N GLU A 47 7.90 5.64 8.66
CA GLU A 47 7.59 4.22 8.49
C GLU A 47 6.32 3.87 9.27
N SER A 48 5.49 3.00 8.71
CA SER A 48 4.30 2.46 9.36
C SER A 48 3.91 1.11 8.79
N SER A 49 2.91 0.49 9.40
CA SER A 49 2.31 -0.75 8.93
C SER A 49 0.80 -0.72 9.08
N THR A 50 0.11 -1.50 8.25
CA THR A 50 -1.33 -1.68 8.33
C THR A 50 -1.72 -3.12 7.98
N GLU A 51 -2.86 -3.57 8.46
CA GLU A 51 -3.48 -4.81 7.99
C GLU A 51 -4.67 -4.48 7.10
N LEU A 52 -4.64 -5.00 5.87
CA LEU A 52 -5.73 -4.85 4.92
C LEU A 52 -6.20 -6.21 4.43
N CYS A 53 -7.52 -6.34 4.28
CA CYS A 53 -8.09 -7.42 3.50
C CYS A 53 -7.99 -7.05 2.02
N VAL A 54 -7.13 -7.76 1.29
CA VAL A 54 -6.96 -7.62 -0.16
C VAL A 54 -7.70 -8.79 -0.82
N THR A 55 -8.48 -8.49 -1.87
CA THR A 55 -9.29 -9.49 -2.56
C THR A 55 -9.08 -9.36 -4.05
N GLY A 56 -8.41 -10.35 -4.65
CA GLY A 56 -8.25 -10.45 -6.10
C GLY A 56 -6.91 -9.92 -6.60
N GLU A 57 -6.93 -9.44 -7.83
CA GLU A 57 -5.77 -8.85 -8.50
C GLU A 57 -5.64 -7.38 -8.12
N GLU A 58 -4.44 -6.97 -7.72
CA GLU A 58 -4.17 -5.63 -7.22
C GLU A 58 -2.77 -5.17 -7.68
N THR A 59 -2.58 -3.86 -7.73
CA THR A 59 -1.29 -3.26 -8.08
C THR A 59 -0.70 -2.55 -6.87
N PHE A 60 0.63 -2.41 -6.83
CA PHE A 60 1.29 -1.64 -5.77
C PHE A 60 0.74 -0.21 -5.69
N ILE A 61 0.52 0.43 -6.84
CA ILE A 61 0.01 1.81 -6.93
C ILE A 61 -1.39 1.92 -6.34
N ASN A 62 -2.27 0.96 -6.62
CA ASN A 62 -3.63 0.97 -6.09
C ASN A 62 -3.62 0.81 -4.56
N LEU A 63 -2.79 -0.09 -4.04
CA LEU A 63 -2.66 -0.28 -2.59
C LEU A 63 -2.04 0.93 -1.91
N GLU A 64 -1.00 1.53 -2.49
CA GLU A 64 -0.40 2.77 -1.98
C GLU A 64 -1.42 3.91 -1.91
N ASN A 65 -2.24 4.08 -2.95
CA ASN A 65 -3.31 5.08 -2.95
C ASN A 65 -4.38 4.76 -1.89
N LYS A 66 -4.79 3.50 -1.77
CA LYS A 66 -5.77 3.08 -0.75
C LYS A 66 -5.27 3.34 0.68
N ILE A 67 -4.01 3.01 0.96
CA ILE A 67 -3.37 3.29 2.25
C ILE A 67 -3.32 4.81 2.49
N LYS A 68 -2.91 5.59 1.48
CA LYS A 68 -2.87 7.06 1.56
C LYS A 68 -4.23 7.65 1.92
N ASP A 69 -5.30 7.18 1.29
CA ASP A 69 -6.66 7.66 1.54
C ASP A 69 -7.14 7.30 2.95
N ILE A 70 -6.85 6.09 3.43
CA ILE A 70 -7.15 5.67 4.81
C ILE A 70 -6.44 6.59 5.81
N MET A 71 -5.15 6.84 5.62
CA MET A 71 -4.36 7.71 6.51
C MET A 71 -4.91 9.13 6.54
N ASN A 72 -5.21 9.70 5.36
CA ASN A 72 -5.74 11.06 5.27
C ASN A 72 -7.13 11.19 5.92
N ASN A 73 -7.97 10.17 5.81
CA ASN A 73 -9.27 10.15 6.48
C ASN A 73 -9.13 10.07 8.00
N GLN A 74 -8.18 9.30 8.52
CA GLN A 74 -7.91 9.21 9.96
C GLN A 74 -7.33 10.52 10.55
N MET A 75 -6.55 11.26 9.76
CA MET A 75 -5.95 12.54 10.20
C MET A 75 -6.90 13.73 10.11
N SER A 76 -8.08 13.55 9.49
CA SER A 76 -9.09 14.61 9.32
C SER A 76 -10.17 14.59 10.41
N GLY A 77 -10.14 13.59 11.30
CA GLY A 77 -11.07 13.42 12.42
C GLY A 77 -10.53 13.94 13.75
#